data_AF-M4BIU0-F1
#
_entry.id   AF-M4BIU0-F1
#
_cell.length_a   1.000
_cell.length_b   1.000
_cell.length_c   1.000
_cell.angle_alpha   90.00
_cell.angle_beta   90.00
_cell.angle_gamma   90.00
#
_symmetry.space_group_name_H-M   'P 1'
#
loop_
_entity.id
_entity.type
_entity.pdbx_description
1 polymer ?
#
loop_
_entity_poly.entity_id
_entity_poly.type
_entity_poly.pdbx_seq_one_letter_code
_entity_poly.pdbx_strand_id
1 'polypeptide(L)' 'MEGKIESVQVFGRKKNATAVAYCKRGNGLIKVNGTPIELVEPEILRVKTYEPVLLLGQQRFANVR' A
#
# COMPACT_ATOMS: atom_id res chain seq x y z
N MET A 1 15.96 -6.29 23.93
CA MET A 1 16.73 -6.03 22.69
C MET A 1 15.73 -5.66 21.63
N GLU A 2 15.68 -4.38 21.27
CA GLU A 2 14.75 -3.89 20.26
C GLU A 2 15.24 -4.36 18.89
N GLY A 3 14.56 -5.33 18.30
CA GLY A 3 14.86 -5.81 16.96
C GLY A 3 14.63 -4.70 15.95
N LYS A 4 15.60 -4.48 15.05
CA LYS A 4 15.50 -3.46 14.02
C LYS A 4 14.26 -3.72 13.16
N ILE A 5 13.27 -2.83 13.21
CA ILE A 5 12.04 -2.97 12.43
C ILE A 5 12.37 -2.68 10.97
N GLU A 6 12.31 -3.72 10.13
CA GLU A 6 12.44 -3.56 8.68
C GLU A 6 11.22 -2.83 8.15
N SER A 7 11.43 -1.55 7.83
CA SER A 7 10.42 -0.66 7.30
C SER A 7 11.01 0.25 6.25
N VAL A 8 10.20 0.58 5.24
CA VAL A 8 10.55 1.48 4.15
C VAL A 8 9.44 2.51 4.03
N GLN A 9 9.80 3.79 3.95
CA GLN A 9 8.87 4.87 3.69
C GLN A 9 9.17 5.47 2.33
N VAL A 10 8.15 5.62 1.50
CA VAL A 10 8.24 6.26 0.19
C VAL A 10 7.11 7.27 0.03
N PHE A 11 7.30 8.24 -0.86
CA PHE A 11 6.27 9.21 -1.21
C PHE A 11 6.01 9.20 -2.72
N GLY A 12 4.76 9.43 -3.09
CA GLY A 12 4.33 9.66 -4.47
C GLY A 12 3.70 11.05 -4.58
N ARG A 13 3.97 11.75 -5.69
CA ARG A 13 3.40 13.08 -5.94
C ARG A 13 2.74 13.14 -7.32
N LYS A 14 1.56 13.76 -7.38
CA LYS A 14 0.84 14.07 -8.63
C LYS A 14 0.13 15.41 -8.50
N LYS A 15 0.57 16.42 -9.25
CA LYS A 15 0.12 17.82 -9.08
C LYS A 15 0.25 18.24 -7.60
N ASN A 16 -0.87 18.56 -6.94
CA ASN A 16 -0.92 18.96 -5.53
C ASN A 16 -1.12 17.78 -4.57
N ALA A 17 -1.40 16.58 -5.08
CA ALA A 17 -1.61 15.39 -4.25
C ALA A 17 -0.27 14.76 -3.86
N THR A 18 -0.08 14.55 -2.55
CA THR A 18 1.05 13.80 -1.99
C THR A 18 0.52 12.59 -1.24
N ALA A 19 1.03 11.40 -1.57
CA ALA A 19 0.74 10.15 -0.89
C ALA A 19 2.00 9.63 -0.22
N VAL A 20 1.90 9.17 1.03
CA VAL A 20 3.01 8.56 1.75
C VAL A 20 2.65 7.10 2.00
N ALA A 21 3.48 6.19 1.51
CA ALA A 21 3.35 4.76 1.75
C ALA A 21 4.41 4.32 2.74
N TYR A 22 3.98 3.60 3.77
CA TYR A 22 4.86 3.06 4.79
C TYR A 22 4.70 1.55 4.82
N CYS A 23 5.73 0.86 4.36
CA CYS A 23 5.73 -0.58 4.19
C CYS A 23 6.55 -1.24 5.28
N LYS A 24 5.97 -2.23 5.94
CA LYS A 24 6.61 -3.10 6.94
C LYS A 24 6.45 -4.56 6.53
N ARG A 25 7.20 -5.46 7.17
CA ARG A 25 6.85 -6.89 7.13
C ARG A 25 5.50 -7.11 7.80
N GLY A 26 4.66 -7.95 7.20
CA GLY A 26 3.32 -8.26 7.71
C GLY A 26 2.61 -9.32 6.87
N ASN A 27 1.28 -9.30 6.89
CA ASN A 27 0.43 -10.40 6.40
C ASN A 27 -0.32 -10.06 5.09
N GLY A 28 0.20 -9.14 4.29
CA GLY A 28 -0.40 -8.73 3.01
C GLY A 28 -1.55 -7.75 3.10
N LEU A 29 -1.64 -6.99 4.18
CA LEU A 29 -2.73 -6.04 4.39
C LEU A 29 -2.35 -4.65 3.86
N ILE A 30 -3.03 -4.19 2.82
CA ILE A 30 -2.82 -2.85 2.24
C ILE A 30 -3.99 -1.94 2.63
N LYS A 31 -3.68 -0.78 3.21
CA LYS A 31 -4.67 0.21 3.64
C LYS A 31 -4.36 1.59 3.08
N VAL A 32 -5.41 2.32 2.71
CA VAL A 32 -5.36 3.72 2.33
C VAL A 32 -6.17 4.51 3.35
N ASN A 33 -5.52 5.42 4.08
CA ASN A 33 -6.15 6.23 5.14
C ASN A 33 -6.93 5.39 6.18
N GLY A 34 -6.40 4.23 6.55
CA GLY A 34 -7.03 3.31 7.51
C GLY A 34 -8.04 2.33 6.92
N THR A 35 -8.50 2.57 5.68
CA THR A 35 -9.48 1.74 4.99
C THR A 35 -8.78 0.67 4.14
N PRO A 36 -9.23 -0.60 4.14
CA PRO A 36 -8.71 -1.63 3.23
C PRO A 36 -8.81 -1.20 1.76
N ILE A 37 -7.81 -1.54 0.95
CA ILE A 37 -7.76 -1.14 -0.47
C ILE A 37 -8.99 -1.59 -1.29
N GLU A 38 -9.65 -2.69 -0.90
CA GLU A 38 -10.91 -3.23 -1.45
C GLU A 38 -12.10 -2.28 -1.30
N LEU A 39 -12.09 -1.49 -0.22
CA LEU A 39 -13.20 -0.65 0.21
C LEU A 39 -12.92 0.85 -0.04
N VAL A 40 -11.87 1.16 -0.81
CA VAL A 40 -11.56 2.55 -1.16
C VAL A 40 -12.61 3.09 -2.12
N GLU A 41 -13.19 4.22 -1.75
CA GLU A 41 -14.08 5.00 -2.62
C GLU A 41 -13.34 6.23 -3.18
N PRO A 42 -13.69 6.69 -4.39
CA PRO A 42 -14.67 6.12 -5.33
C PRO A 42 -14.15 4.87 -6.07
N GLU A 43 -15.05 4.11 -6.70
CA GLU A 43 -14.70 2.85 -7.40
C GLU A 43 -13.57 2.99 -8.43
N ILE A 44 -13.53 4.10 -9.16
CA ILE A 44 -12.45 4.35 -10.13
C ILE A 44 -11.06 4.47 -9.48
N LEU A 45 -11.01 5.02 -8.26
CA LEU A 45 -9.77 5.12 -7.50
C LEU A 45 -9.30 3.74 -7.05
N ARG A 46 -10.24 2.88 -6.65
CA ARG A 46 -9.96 1.48 -6.29
C ARG A 46 -9.26 0.74 -7.43
N VAL A 47 -9.79 0.82 -8.65
CA VAL A 47 -9.15 0.17 -9.82
C VAL A 47 -7.72 0.69 -10.02
N LYS A 48 -7.52 2.00 -9.84
CA LYS A 48 -6.19 2.62 -9.96
C LYS A 48 -5.20 2.24 -8.86
N THR A 49 -5.67 2.06 -7.62
CA THR A 49 -4.80 1.60 -6.53
C THR A 49 -4.47 0.12 -6.65
N TYR A 50 -5.35 -0.69 -7.26
CA TYR A 50 -5.13 -2.12 -7.51
C TYR A 50 -4.21 -2.44 -8.69
N GLU A 51 -4.11 -1.55 -9.68
CA GLU A 51 -3.27 -1.72 -10.88
C GLU A 51 -1.86 -2.27 -10.58
N PRO A 52 -1.06 -1.71 -9.65
CA PRO A 52 0.28 -2.25 -9.34
C PRO A 52 0.25 -3.64 -8.70
N VAL A 53 -0.77 -3.94 -7.88
CA VAL A 53 -0.90 -5.24 -7.22
C VAL A 53 -1.24 -6.32 -8.24
N LEU A 54 -2.12 -6.01 -9.19
CA LEU A 54 -2.50 -6.91 -10.28
C LEU A 54 -1.34 -7.12 -11.27
N LEU A 55 -0.59 -6.06 -11.58
CA LEU A 55 0.56 -6.12 -12.49
C LEU A 55 1.70 -6.98 -11.93
N LEU A 56 2.03 -6.83 -10.65
CA LEU A 56 3.15 -7.53 -10.00
C LEU A 56 2.75 -8.90 -9.41
N GLY A 57 1.44 -9.13 -9.23
CA GLY A 57 0.87 -10.33 -8.62
C GLY A 57 0.77 -10.26 -7.09
N GLN A 58 -0.33 -10.78 -6.54
CA GLN A 58 -0.63 -10.72 -5.10
C GLN A 58 0.41 -11.43 -4.23
N GLN A 59 1.08 -12.47 -4.75
CA GLN A 59 2.09 -13.23 -4.01
C GLN A 59 3.25 -12.35 -3.51
N ARG A 60 3.62 -11.31 -4.26
CA ARG A 60 4.68 -10.38 -3.87
C ARG A 60 4.29 -9.50 -2.68
N PHE A 61 2.98 -9.33 -2.45
CA PHE A 61 2.46 -8.52 -1.35
C PHE A 61 2.12 -9.34 -0.12
N ALA A 62 2.14 -10.68 -0.16
CA ALA A 62 1.72 -11.53 0.96
C ALA A 62 2.49 -11.27 2.28
N ASN A 63 3.73 -10.80 2.19
CA ASN A 63 4.62 -10.58 3.33
C ASN A 63 4.74 -9.10 3.77
N VAL A 64 3.91 -8.19 3.24
CA VAL A 64 3.98 -6.75 3.56
C VAL A 64 2.73 -6.22 4.27
N ARG A 65 2.85 -5.11 5.01
CA ARG A 65 1.78 -4.40 5.74
C ARG A 65 2.01 -2.89 5.67
#